data_AF-A0A356BCW2-F1
#
_entry.id   AF-A0A356BCW2-F1
#
_cell.length_a   1.000
_cell.length_b   1.000
_cell.length_c   1.000
_cell.angle_alpha   90.00
_cell.angle_beta   90.00
_cell.angle_gamma   90.00
#
_symmetry.space_group_name_H-M   'P 1'
#
loop_
_entity.id
_entity.type
_entity.pdbx_description
1 polymer ?
#
loop_
_entity_poly.entity_id
_entity_poly.type
_entity_poly.pdbx_seq_one_letter_code
_entity_poly.pdbx_strand_id
1 'polypeptide(L)'
;VEMFNMFSGGALERASVFALGIMPYISASIIVQLLTVVHPAMAELKKEGEAGKRKINQMTRYGTLGLATLQAIGIATGLPNMMQGLVINPGFAFYFTAVISLVTGTMFLMWLGEQITERGIGNGISLLIFTGIVAGFPSAIGQTIEQARQGDLHFLLLV
;
A
#
# COMPACT_ATOMS: atom_id res chain seq x y z
N VAL A 1 -1.52 11.36 -7.90
CA VAL A 1 -0.77 11.10 -6.65
C VAL A 1 -1.68 11.15 -5.42
N GLU A 2 -2.70 12.02 -5.39
CA GLU A 2 -3.64 12.16 -4.28
C GLU A 2 -4.36 10.87 -3.86
N MET A 3 -4.91 10.07 -4.79
CA MET A 3 -5.53 8.79 -4.41
C MET A 3 -4.52 7.84 -3.73
N PHE A 4 -3.28 7.80 -4.21
CA PHE A 4 -2.24 6.92 -3.64
C PHE A 4 -1.79 7.42 -2.25
N ASN A 5 -1.75 8.74 -2.05
CA ASN A 5 -1.50 9.35 -0.74
C ASN A 5 -2.63 9.07 0.25
N MET A 6 -3.89 9.06 -0.20
CA MET A 6 -5.03 8.73 0.66
C MET A 6 -4.97 7.28 1.16
N PHE A 7 -4.57 6.32 0.30
CA PHE A 7 -4.44 4.91 0.71
C PHE A 7 -3.16 4.60 1.49
N SER A 8 -2.13 5.46 1.40
CA SER A 8 -0.88 5.33 2.15
C SER A 8 -0.82 6.24 3.39
N GLY A 9 -1.89 6.99 3.70
CA GLY A 9 -1.91 7.94 4.81
C GLY A 9 -0.87 9.08 4.68
N GLY A 10 -0.52 9.46 3.45
CA GLY A 10 0.51 10.46 3.15
C GLY A 10 1.95 9.94 3.26
N ALA A 11 2.16 8.62 3.35
CA ALA A 11 3.49 8.04 3.52
C ALA A 11 4.43 8.32 2.32
N LEU A 12 3.90 8.42 1.11
CA LEU A 12 4.70 8.76 -0.08
C LEU A 12 5.15 10.23 -0.07
N GLU A 13 4.31 11.15 0.38
CA GLU A 13 4.63 12.58 0.52
C GLU A 13 5.73 12.84 1.57
N ARG A 14 5.83 11.95 2.57
CA ARG A 14 6.85 11.99 3.62
C ARG A 14 8.09 11.15 3.32
N ALA A 15 8.21 10.57 2.12
CA ALA A 15 9.27 9.61 1.77
C ALA A 15 9.46 8.51 2.84
N SER A 16 8.36 7.99 3.38
CA SER A 16 8.37 6.98 4.43
C SER A 16 8.79 5.60 3.90
N VAL A 17 9.33 4.77 4.79
CA VAL A 17 9.59 3.34 4.53
C VAL A 17 8.32 2.60 4.11
N PHE A 18 7.14 3.12 4.49
CA PHE A 18 5.83 2.60 4.12
C PHE A 18 5.22 3.26 2.87
N ALA A 19 6.00 3.95 2.05
CA ALA A 19 5.47 4.73 0.91
C ALA A 19 4.65 3.89 -0.09
N LEU A 20 5.00 2.62 -0.32
CA LEU A 20 4.23 1.68 -1.14
C LEU A 20 2.92 1.23 -0.48
N GLY A 21 2.83 1.36 0.85
CA GLY A 21 1.72 0.85 1.65
C GLY A 21 1.50 -0.65 1.45
N ILE A 22 0.23 -1.04 1.49
CA ILE A 22 -0.23 -2.43 1.28
C ILE A 22 -0.67 -2.71 -0.17
N MET A 23 -0.53 -1.74 -1.07
CA MET A 23 -0.97 -1.83 -2.47
C MET A 23 -0.37 -3.03 -3.24
N PRO A 24 0.94 -3.33 -3.13
CA PRO A 24 1.52 -4.49 -3.83
C PRO A 24 0.84 -5.80 -3.44
N TYR A 25 0.43 -5.92 -2.17
CA TYR A 25 -0.28 -7.09 -1.66
C TYR A 25 -1.70 -7.17 -2.23
N ILE A 26 -2.43 -6.05 -2.25
CA ILE A 26 -3.78 -5.99 -2.84
C ILE A 26 -3.72 -6.47 -4.30
N SER A 27 -2.80 -5.93 -5.09
CA SER A 27 -2.61 -6.32 -6.49
C SER A 27 -2.26 -7.81 -6.62
N ALA A 28 -1.33 -8.33 -5.82
CA ALA A 28 -0.99 -9.75 -5.83
C ALA A 28 -2.20 -10.64 -5.48
N SER A 29 -3.01 -10.23 -4.51
CA SER A 29 -4.18 -11.00 -4.07
C SER A 29 -5.25 -11.08 -5.16
N ILE A 30 -5.49 -9.98 -5.89
CA ILE A 30 -6.40 -9.92 -7.03
C ILE A 30 -5.89 -10.80 -8.17
N ILE A 31 -4.58 -10.72 -8.49
CA ILE A 31 -3.98 -11.55 -9.54
C ILE A 31 -4.18 -13.04 -9.23
N VAL A 32 -3.88 -13.46 -8.00
CA VAL A 32 -4.05 -14.86 -7.59
C VAL A 32 -5.52 -15.27 -7.58
N GLN A 33 -6.43 -14.40 -7.15
CA GLN A 33 -7.87 -14.66 -7.19
C GLN A 33 -8.38 -14.83 -8.63
N LEU A 34 -7.94 -13.98 -9.56
CA LEU A 34 -8.28 -14.10 -10.98
C LEU A 34 -7.68 -15.37 -11.59
N LEU A 35 -6.42 -15.70 -11.28
CA LEU A 35 -5.79 -16.96 -11.70
C LEU A 35 -6.54 -18.18 -11.18
N THR A 36 -7.13 -18.10 -9.99
CA THR A 36 -7.94 -19.19 -9.42
C THR A 36 -9.24 -19.41 -10.19
N VAL A 37 -9.80 -18.37 -10.83
CA VAL A 37 -11.00 -18.47 -11.66
C VAL A 37 -10.67 -18.95 -13.07
N VAL A 38 -9.55 -18.49 -13.63
CA VAL A 38 -9.14 -18.79 -15.01
C VAL A 38 -8.45 -20.16 -15.12
N HIS A 39 -7.71 -20.59 -14.10
CA HIS A 39 -6.94 -21.83 -14.14
C HIS A 39 -7.58 -22.95 -13.30
N PRO A 40 -8.02 -24.06 -13.92
CA PRO A 40 -8.78 -25.11 -13.23
C PRO A 40 -8.00 -25.82 -12.11
N ALA A 41 -6.68 -26.00 -12.26
CA ALA A 41 -5.85 -26.60 -11.20
C ALA A 41 -5.79 -25.73 -9.92
N MET A 42 -5.89 -24.40 -10.08
CA MET A 42 -5.96 -23.48 -8.94
C MET A 42 -7.36 -23.47 -8.31
N ALA A 43 -8.41 -23.65 -9.11
CA ALA A 43 -9.76 -23.85 -8.59
C ALA A 43 -9.88 -25.15 -7.78
N GLU A 44 -9.19 -26.22 -8.17
CA GLU A 44 -9.08 -27.46 -7.40
C GLU A 44 -8.34 -27.25 -6.08
N LEU A 45 -7.20 -26.55 -6.09
CA LEU A 45 -6.50 -26.15 -4.86
C LEU A 45 -7.43 -25.40 -3.90
N LYS A 46 -8.30 -24.50 -4.39
CA LYS A 46 -9.28 -23.82 -3.54
C LYS A 46 -10.29 -24.79 -2.91
N LYS A 47 -10.61 -25.91 -3.56
CA LYS A 47 -11.52 -26.95 -3.06
C LYS A 47 -10.90 -27.86 -2.00
N GLU A 48 -9.57 -27.90 -1.89
CA GLU A 48 -8.83 -28.66 -0.86
C GLU A 48 -8.96 -28.09 0.57
N GLY A 49 -9.77 -27.04 0.77
CA GLY A 49 -10.07 -26.48 2.08
C GLY A 49 -8.92 -25.67 2.67
N GLU A 50 -8.52 -25.97 3.91
CA GLU A 50 -7.48 -25.24 4.66
C GLU A 50 -6.09 -25.32 3.99
N ALA A 51 -5.69 -26.52 3.54
CA ALA A 51 -4.38 -26.73 2.94
C ALA A 51 -4.22 -25.93 1.64
N GLY A 52 -5.27 -25.95 0.81
CA GLY A 52 -5.35 -25.16 -0.42
C GLY A 52 -5.29 -23.65 -0.19
N LYS A 53 -6.06 -23.14 0.79
CA LYS A 53 -6.02 -21.73 1.18
C LYS A 53 -4.62 -21.28 1.61
N ARG A 54 -3.90 -22.10 2.38
CA ARG A 54 -2.52 -21.79 2.79
C ARG A 54 -1.58 -21.69 1.58
N LYS A 55 -1.74 -22.57 0.59
CA LYS A 55 -0.91 -22.58 -0.62
C LYS A 55 -1.18 -21.37 -1.51
N ILE A 56 -2.46 -21.00 -1.66
CA ILE A 56 -2.88 -19.77 -2.35
C ILE A 56 -2.28 -18.54 -1.65
N ASN A 57 -2.35 -18.47 -0.31
CA ASN A 57 -1.77 -17.37 0.44
C ASN A 57 -0.25 -17.28 0.25
N GLN A 58 0.47 -18.41 0.25
CA GLN A 58 1.91 -18.42 -0.04
C GLN A 58 2.21 -17.85 -1.43
N MET A 59 1.43 -18.22 -2.45
CA MET A 59 1.58 -17.65 -3.79
C MET A 59 1.33 -16.15 -3.82
N THR A 60 0.31 -15.66 -3.09
CA THR A 60 0.07 -14.22 -2.93
C THR A 60 1.25 -13.52 -2.26
N ARG A 61 1.89 -14.12 -1.24
CA ARG A 61 3.08 -13.55 -0.59
C ARG A 61 4.26 -13.43 -1.56
N TYR A 62 4.53 -14.48 -2.34
CA TYR A 62 5.59 -14.43 -3.36
C TYR A 62 5.28 -13.42 -4.48
N GLY A 63 4.04 -13.37 -4.93
CA GLY A 63 3.58 -12.36 -5.88
C GLY A 63 3.73 -10.93 -5.34
N THR A 64 3.42 -10.73 -4.06
CA THR A 64 3.58 -9.45 -3.37
C THR A 64 5.03 -9.01 -3.35
N LEU A 65 5.96 -9.92 -2.98
CA LEU A 65 7.39 -9.62 -2.96
C LEU A 65 7.91 -9.21 -4.34
N GLY A 66 7.53 -9.94 -5.39
CA GLY A 66 7.90 -9.62 -6.77
C GLY A 66 7.36 -8.26 -7.22
N LEU A 67 6.07 -8.01 -7.01
CA LEU A 67 5.43 -6.74 -7.38
C LEU A 67 5.98 -5.56 -6.57
N ALA A 68 6.18 -5.74 -5.26
CA ALA A 68 6.75 -4.71 -4.40
C ALA A 68 8.17 -4.35 -4.85
N THR A 69 8.98 -5.34 -5.26
CA THR A 69 10.33 -5.08 -5.76
C THR A 69 10.30 -4.26 -7.05
N LEU A 70 9.45 -4.65 -8.01
CA LEU A 70 9.31 -3.92 -9.28
C LEU A 70 8.81 -2.49 -9.07
N GLN A 71 7.79 -2.31 -8.20
CA GLN A 71 7.25 -0.99 -7.89
C GLN A 71 8.23 -0.14 -7.08
N ALA A 72 8.96 -0.72 -6.15
CA ALA A 72 9.99 -0.04 -5.36
C ALA A 72 11.12 0.51 -6.25
N ILE A 73 11.54 -0.23 -7.28
CA ILE A 73 12.53 0.25 -8.24
C ILE A 73 11.98 1.48 -8.99
N GLY A 74 10.74 1.40 -9.48
CA GLY A 74 10.09 2.52 -10.16
C GLY A 74 10.02 3.78 -9.28
N ILE A 75 9.56 3.64 -8.05
CA ILE A 75 9.48 4.76 -7.08
C ILE A 75 10.87 5.27 -6.70
N ALA A 76 11.84 4.39 -6.42
CA ALA A 76 13.19 4.79 -6.05
C ALA A 76 13.87 5.60 -7.16
N THR A 77 13.68 5.23 -8.43
CA THR A 77 14.18 6.00 -9.58
C THR A 77 13.44 7.33 -9.79
N GLY A 78 12.16 7.41 -9.44
CA GLY A 78 11.35 8.63 -9.53
C GLY A 78 11.58 9.62 -8.38
N LEU A 79 11.96 9.14 -7.18
CA LEU A 79 12.09 9.95 -5.96
C LEU A 79 12.96 11.20 -6.13
N PRO A 80 14.17 11.12 -6.72
CA PRO A 80 15.03 12.29 -6.92
C PRO A 80 14.41 13.37 -7.81
N ASN A 81 13.57 12.97 -8.77
CA ASN A 81 12.89 13.88 -9.69
C ASN A 81 11.60 14.47 -9.09
N MET A 82 10.94 13.73 -8.19
CA MET A 82 9.71 14.15 -7.53
C MET A 82 9.96 15.09 -6.36
N MET A 83 11.08 14.94 -5.64
CA MET A 83 11.42 15.74 -4.47
C MET A 83 12.85 16.27 -4.59
N GLN A 84 12.98 17.42 -5.25
CA GLN A 84 14.26 18.11 -5.41
C GLN A 84 14.86 18.43 -4.03
N GLY A 85 16.09 17.95 -3.78
CA GLY A 85 16.83 18.17 -2.53
C GLY A 85 16.70 17.09 -1.46
N LEU A 86 15.81 16.09 -1.62
CA LEU A 86 15.67 15.00 -0.64
C LEU A 86 16.77 13.93 -0.78
N VAL A 87 17.33 13.80 -1.99
CA VAL A 87 18.40 12.86 -2.30
C VAL A 87 19.71 13.61 -2.48
N ILE A 88 20.54 13.63 -1.45
CA ILE A 88 21.82 14.35 -1.43
C ILE A 88 22.82 13.76 -2.44
N ASN A 89 22.77 12.44 -2.65
CA ASN A 89 23.61 11.76 -3.64
C ASN A 89 22.84 10.58 -4.29
N PRO A 90 22.33 10.74 -5.53
CA PRO A 90 21.59 9.70 -6.25
C PRO A 90 22.57 8.65 -6.83
N GLY A 91 23.30 7.96 -5.95
CA GLY A 91 24.20 6.86 -6.31
C GLY A 91 23.53 5.49 -6.25
N PHE A 92 24.22 4.45 -6.74
CA PHE A 92 23.77 3.05 -6.65
C PHE A 92 23.40 2.63 -5.22
N ALA A 93 24.17 3.09 -4.23
CA ALA A 93 23.91 2.83 -2.82
C ALA A 93 22.55 3.37 -2.35
N PHE A 94 22.14 4.56 -2.83
CA PHE A 94 20.83 5.15 -2.51
C PHE A 94 19.70 4.32 -3.11
N TYR A 95 19.77 3.97 -4.40
CA TYR A 95 18.72 3.17 -5.04
C TYR A 95 18.58 1.80 -4.38
N PHE A 96 19.70 1.14 -4.06
CA PHE A 96 19.69 -0.16 -3.38
C PHE A 96 19.05 -0.08 -1.98
N THR A 97 19.44 0.89 -1.17
CA THR A 97 18.87 1.08 0.17
C THR A 97 17.41 1.53 0.12
N ALA A 98 17.03 2.38 -0.82
CA ALA A 98 15.65 2.80 -1.01
C ALA A 98 14.76 1.62 -1.40
N VAL A 99 15.16 0.81 -2.39
CA VAL A 99 14.40 -0.36 -2.83
C VAL A 99 14.22 -1.37 -1.69
N ILE A 100 15.30 -1.70 -0.97
CA ILE A 100 15.21 -2.63 0.17
C ILE A 100 14.29 -2.07 1.24
N SER A 101 14.45 -0.81 1.63
CA SER A 101 13.63 -0.19 2.68
C SER A 101 12.14 -0.23 2.31
N LEU A 102 11.81 0.15 1.08
CA LEU A 102 10.45 0.13 0.54
C LEU A 102 9.85 -1.28 0.51
N VAL A 103 10.60 -2.26 0.00
CA VAL A 103 10.15 -3.67 -0.04
C VAL A 103 9.96 -4.23 1.36
N THR A 104 10.91 -4.00 2.27
CA THR A 104 10.82 -4.43 3.66
C THR A 104 9.62 -3.78 4.36
N GLY A 105 9.36 -2.50 4.13
CA GLY A 105 8.19 -1.80 4.66
C GLY A 105 6.87 -2.44 4.23
N THR A 106 6.70 -2.73 2.94
CA THR A 106 5.50 -3.42 2.44
C THR A 106 5.37 -4.84 3.00
N MET A 107 6.46 -5.61 3.03
CA MET A 107 6.44 -6.98 3.55
C MET A 107 6.10 -7.01 5.05
N PHE A 108 6.58 -6.01 5.80
CA PHE A 108 6.22 -5.83 7.20
C PHE A 108 4.73 -5.51 7.38
N LEU A 109 4.17 -4.59 6.59
CA LEU A 109 2.73 -4.27 6.63
C LEU A 109 1.86 -5.47 6.27
N MET A 110 2.25 -6.24 5.25
CA MET A 110 1.57 -7.48 4.90
C MET A 110 1.56 -8.45 6.08
N TRP A 111 2.73 -8.73 6.67
CA TRP A 111 2.85 -9.63 7.81
C TRP A 111 1.98 -9.15 9.00
N LEU A 112 1.99 -7.85 9.28
CA LEU A 112 1.18 -7.23 10.33
C LEU A 112 -0.32 -7.43 10.04
N GLY A 113 -0.76 -7.21 8.79
CA GLY A 113 -2.14 -7.44 8.38
C GLY A 113 -2.58 -8.90 8.52
N GLU A 114 -1.69 -9.85 8.21
CA GLU A 114 -1.96 -11.28 8.42
C GLU A 114 -2.05 -11.62 9.91
N GLN A 115 -1.17 -11.08 10.75
CA GLN A 115 -1.25 -11.29 12.21
C GLN A 115 -2.51 -10.71 12.83
N ILE A 116 -2.97 -9.54 12.37
CA ILE A 116 -4.27 -8.99 12.78
C ILE A 116 -5.40 -9.92 12.35
N THR A 117 -5.32 -10.54 11.17
CA THR A 117 -6.35 -11.46 10.69
C THR A 117 -6.40 -12.75 11.51
N GLU A 118 -5.24 -13.30 11.91
CA GLU A 118 -5.16 -14.53 12.68
C GLU A 118 -5.56 -14.36 14.15
N ARG A 119 -5.24 -13.21 14.76
CA ARG A 119 -5.39 -12.99 16.22
C ARG A 119 -6.42 -11.92 16.60
N GLY A 120 -6.85 -11.13 15.63
CA GLY A 120 -7.73 -9.98 15.84
C GLY A 120 -9.15 -10.21 15.32
N ILE A 121 -9.86 -9.11 15.07
CA ILE A 121 -11.25 -9.12 14.61
C ILE A 121 -11.29 -8.71 13.14
N GLY A 122 -11.87 -9.55 12.29
CA GLY A 122 -12.08 -9.25 10.87
C GLY A 122 -10.85 -9.48 9.98
N ASN A 123 -10.76 -8.72 8.89
CA ASN A 123 -9.65 -8.80 7.93
C ASN A 123 -8.61 -7.71 8.25
N GLY A 124 -7.43 -8.13 8.68
CA GLY A 124 -6.37 -7.21 9.11
C GLY A 124 -5.84 -6.31 7.99
N ILE A 125 -5.84 -6.77 6.74
CA ILE A 125 -5.48 -5.93 5.59
C ILE A 125 -6.52 -4.82 5.39
N SER A 126 -7.82 -5.14 5.51
CA SER A 126 -8.89 -4.15 5.44
C SER A 126 -8.80 -3.11 6.56
N LEU A 127 -8.46 -3.55 7.78
CA LEU A 127 -8.22 -2.65 8.91
C LEU A 127 -7.03 -1.72 8.65
N LEU A 128 -5.92 -2.23 8.11
CA LEU A 128 -4.76 -1.39 7.76
C LEU A 128 -5.12 -0.27 6.77
N ILE A 129 -5.89 -0.60 5.73
CA ILE A 129 -6.37 0.38 4.76
C ILE A 129 -7.28 1.41 5.45
N PHE A 130 -8.23 0.93 6.26
CA PHE A 130 -9.16 1.79 7.00
C PHE A 130 -8.42 2.77 7.90
N THR A 131 -7.45 2.29 8.69
CA THR A 131 -6.65 3.17 9.56
C THR A 131 -5.84 4.17 8.76
N GLY A 132 -5.29 3.79 7.60
CA GLY A 132 -4.57 4.70 6.70
C GLY A 132 -5.44 5.84 6.17
N ILE A 133 -6.68 5.54 5.77
CA ILE A 133 -7.65 6.56 5.29
C ILE A 133 -8.09 7.46 6.45
N VAL A 134 -8.45 6.86 7.59
CA VAL A 134 -8.92 7.60 8.77
C VAL A 134 -7.82 8.50 9.35
N ALA A 135 -6.54 8.13 9.22
CA ALA A 135 -5.43 8.98 9.66
C ALA A 135 -5.37 10.35 8.94
N GLY A 136 -5.85 10.43 7.69
CA GLY A 136 -5.92 11.69 6.93
C GLY A 136 -7.15 12.55 7.25
N PHE A 137 -8.19 11.94 7.81
CA PHE A 137 -9.51 12.58 8.02
C PHE A 137 -9.47 13.79 8.96
N PRO A 138 -8.82 13.74 10.14
CA PRO A 138 -8.75 14.88 11.06
C PRO A 138 -8.05 16.09 10.45
N SER A 139 -6.98 15.87 9.69
CA SER A 139 -6.25 16.95 9.01
C SER A 139 -7.11 17.60 7.92
N ALA A 140 -7.85 16.80 7.15
CA ALA A 140 -8.76 17.31 6.12
C ALA A 140 -9.86 18.19 6.73
N ILE A 141 -10.51 17.74 7.81
CA ILE A 141 -11.53 18.52 8.52
C ILE A 141 -10.94 19.82 9.07
N GLY A 142 -9.75 19.78 9.67
CA GLY A 142 -9.06 20.97 10.18
C GLY A 142 -8.81 22.00 9.08
N GLN A 143 -8.29 21.55 7.93
CA GLN A 143 -8.06 22.41 6.76
C GLN A 143 -9.36 22.99 6.21
N THR A 144 -10.43 22.20 6.12
CA THR A 144 -11.75 22.71 5.68
C THR A 144 -12.30 23.77 6.63
N ILE A 145 -12.13 23.61 7.94
CA ILE A 145 -12.56 24.62 8.93
C ILE A 145 -11.69 25.89 8.82
N GLU A 146 -10.39 25.75 8.61
CA GLU A 146 -9.48 26.88 8.39
C GLU A 146 -9.87 27.68 7.13
N GLN A 147 -10.15 26.99 6.03
CA GLN A 147 -10.63 27.57 4.77
C GLN A 147 -12.00 28.25 4.92
N ALA A 148 -12.90 27.65 5.72
CA ALA A 148 -14.18 28.26 6.08
C ALA A 148 -14.00 29.57 6.85
N ARG A 149 -13.04 29.61 7.79
CA ARG A 149 -12.73 30.80 8.60
C ARG A 149 -12.05 31.91 7.79
N GLN A 150 -11.25 31.54 6.79
CA GLN A 150 -10.57 32.48 5.90
C GLN A 150 -11.51 33.09 4.84
N GLY A 151 -12.75 32.61 4.73
CA GLY A 151 -13.75 33.13 3.80
C GLY A 151 -13.59 32.64 2.36
N ASP A 152 -12.67 31.70 2.10
CA ASP A 152 -12.37 31.14 0.77
C ASP A 152 -13.36 30.05 0.33
N LEU A 153 -14.27 29.61 1.19
CA LEU A 153 -15.34 28.69 0.82
C LEU A 153 -16.44 29.42 0.05
N HIS A 154 -16.25 29.60 -1.26
CA HIS A 154 -17.33 29.89 -2.18
C HIS A 154 -18.36 28.74 -2.10
N PHE A 155 -19.51 29.04 -1.49
CA PHE A 155 -20.69 28.16 -1.33
C PHE A 155 -21.14 27.44 -2.63
N LEU A 156 -20.67 27.89 -3.79
CA LEU A 156 -21.02 27.40 -5.12
C LEU A 156 -20.22 26.16 -5.59
N LEU A 157 -19.18 25.73 -4.86
CA LEU A 157 -18.42 24.50 -5.16
C LEU A 157 -18.80 23.29 -4.27
N LEU A 158 -19.74 23.48 -3.33
CA LEU A 158 -20.22 22.44 -2.42
C LEU A 158 -21.54 21.77 -2.88
N VAL A 159 -22.04 22.13 -4.06
CA VAL A 159 -23.17 21.48 -4.77
C VAL A 159 -22.65 20.97 -6.10
#